data_AF-A0A7C4Q0I1-F1
#
_entry.id   AF-A0A7C4Q0I1-F1
#
_cell.length_a   1.000
_cell.length_b   1.000
_cell.length_c   1.000
_cell.angle_alpha   90.00
_cell.angle_beta   90.00
_cell.angle_gamma   90.00
#
_symmetry.space_group_name_H-M   'P 1'
#
loop_
_entity.id
_entity.type
_entity.pdbx_description
1 polymer ?
#
loop_
_entity_poly.entity_id
_entity_poly.type
_entity_poly.pdbx_seq_one_letter_code
_entity_poly.pdbx_strand_id
1 'polypeptide(L)'
;MIFSRITEVLTHVGVITLLILLAVTLVYYPEFRLVVFLTFIMVITLTVYISRRAARKPPKLFDVIADEVRRGSILFEVDDDEVSRLLEKDFTLYEEFRKQSYKALLESVIIVPIFLWYFIYFYLILPRFVITDLNLRLIAYIIGFVVPYILYLASELVFRVKTLTYVLRGYEVYDRGIVSSSQYIVIKFPLSKDYLVREYSNRKCVELSRKHGRYTVRFLLYTKNTPKLTETLSNYGKAEVISS
;
A
#
# COMPACT_ATOMS: atom_id res chain seq x y z
N MET A 1 16.91 -2.83 2.00
CA MET A 1 16.43 -1.75 2.90
C MET A 1 16.92 -0.35 2.50
N ILE A 2 18.18 -0.21 2.06
CA ILE A 2 18.76 1.08 1.61
C ILE A 2 18.06 1.62 0.34
N PHE A 3 17.82 0.76 -0.65
CA PHE A 3 17.17 1.14 -1.91
C PHE A 3 15.77 1.76 -1.71
N SER A 4 14.97 1.21 -0.77
CA SER A 4 13.64 1.72 -0.44
C SER A 4 13.67 3.11 0.21
N ARG A 5 14.67 3.42 1.03
CA ARG A 5 14.83 4.77 1.60
C ARG A 5 15.30 5.78 0.56
N ILE A 6 16.19 5.38 -0.35
CA ILE A 6 16.66 6.26 -1.44
C ILE A 6 15.50 6.63 -2.36
N THR A 7 14.65 5.66 -2.72
CA THR A 7 13.46 5.95 -3.53
C THR A 7 12.45 6.85 -2.81
N GLU A 8 12.23 6.66 -1.50
CA GLU A 8 11.35 7.50 -0.67
C GLU A 8 11.85 8.95 -0.61
N VAL A 9 13.15 9.15 -0.35
CA VAL A 9 13.78 10.48 -0.34
C VAL A 9 13.71 11.14 -1.71
N LEU A 10 14.01 10.40 -2.79
CA LEU A 10 13.97 10.91 -4.16
C LEU A 10 12.55 11.36 -4.54
N THR A 11 11.52 10.62 -4.11
CA THR A 11 10.13 11.01 -4.33
C THR A 11 9.77 12.30 -3.61
N HIS A 12 10.18 12.47 -2.35
CA HIS A 12 9.91 13.71 -1.60
C HIS A 12 10.66 14.92 -2.19
N VAL A 13 11.92 14.74 -2.61
CA VAL A 13 12.69 15.80 -3.30
C VAL A 13 12.03 16.17 -4.63
N GLY A 14 11.58 15.18 -5.41
CA GLY A 14 10.87 15.41 -6.67
C GLY A 14 9.57 16.21 -6.46
N VAL A 15 8.78 15.86 -5.44
CA VAL A 15 7.56 16.59 -5.09
C VAL A 15 7.87 18.03 -4.68
N ILE A 16 8.82 18.26 -3.78
CA ILE A 16 9.20 19.62 -3.35
C ILE A 16 9.66 20.46 -4.54
N THR A 17 10.47 19.90 -5.43
CA THR A 17 10.94 20.57 -6.64
C THR A 17 9.78 20.97 -7.55
N LEU A 18 8.80 20.08 -7.73
CA LEU A 18 7.59 20.37 -8.48
C LEU A 18 6.78 21.50 -7.84
N LEU A 19 6.60 21.49 -6.52
CA LEU A 19 5.86 22.54 -5.80
C LEU A 19 6.53 23.92 -5.95
N ILE A 20 7.86 23.96 -5.89
CA ILE A 20 8.63 25.20 -6.13
C ILE A 20 8.43 25.68 -7.57
N LEU A 21 8.51 24.78 -8.56
CA LEU A 21 8.31 25.13 -9.97
C LEU A 21 6.90 25.66 -10.24
N LEU A 22 5.88 25.07 -9.61
CA LEU A 22 4.49 25.56 -9.66
C LEU A 22 4.36 26.93 -9.01
N ALA A 23 4.99 27.16 -7.85
CA ALA A 23 5.00 28.46 -7.18
C ALA A 23 5.65 29.53 -8.06
N VAL A 24 6.82 29.25 -8.63
CA VAL A 24 7.52 30.16 -9.56
C VAL A 24 6.66 30.49 -10.77
N THR A 25 6.01 29.49 -11.37
CA THR A 25 5.12 29.68 -12.52
C THR A 25 3.98 30.65 -12.19
N LEU A 26 3.36 30.51 -11.01
CA LEU A 26 2.24 31.36 -10.59
C LEU A 26 2.66 32.75 -10.11
N VAL A 27 3.91 32.96 -9.73
CA VAL A 27 4.46 34.30 -9.44
C VAL A 27 4.51 35.13 -10.71
N TYR A 28 4.98 34.56 -11.81
CA TYR A 28 5.10 35.24 -13.10
C TYR A 28 3.79 35.28 -13.87
N TYR A 29 2.95 34.23 -13.76
CA TYR A 29 1.70 34.11 -14.49
C TYR A 29 0.51 33.75 -13.58
N PRO A 30 0.04 34.68 -12.74
CA PRO A 30 -1.03 34.45 -11.76
C PRO A 30 -2.41 34.21 -12.39
N GLU A 31 -2.62 34.59 -13.65
CA GLU A 31 -3.84 34.33 -14.41
C GLU A 31 -4.08 32.82 -14.65
N PHE A 32 -3.04 32.00 -14.69
CA PHE A 32 -3.17 30.55 -14.91
C PHE A 32 -3.41 29.74 -13.62
N ARG A 33 -3.71 30.37 -12.48
CA ARG A 33 -3.96 29.67 -11.20
C ARG A 33 -4.92 28.48 -11.34
N LEU A 34 -6.05 28.69 -12.01
CA LEU A 34 -7.06 27.65 -12.22
C LEU A 34 -6.54 26.53 -13.14
N VAL A 35 -5.84 26.88 -14.22
CA VAL A 35 -5.26 25.92 -15.18
C VAL A 35 -4.20 25.05 -14.50
N VAL A 36 -3.33 25.66 -13.70
CA VAL A 36 -2.29 24.97 -12.95
C VAL A 36 -2.90 23.99 -11.94
N PHE A 37 -3.97 24.40 -11.25
CA PHE A 37 -4.69 23.52 -10.34
C PHE A 37 -5.35 22.32 -11.03
N LEU A 38 -6.05 22.55 -12.13
CA LEU A 38 -6.69 21.48 -12.90
C LEU A 38 -5.66 20.51 -13.48
N THR A 39 -4.52 21.04 -13.95
CA THR A 39 -3.40 20.21 -14.44
C THR A 39 -2.85 19.34 -13.32
N PHE A 40 -2.66 19.89 -12.11
CA PHE A 40 -2.23 19.13 -10.95
C PHE A 40 -3.20 17.99 -10.60
N ILE A 41 -4.51 18.26 -10.58
CA ILE A 41 -5.54 17.24 -10.36
C ILE A 41 -5.46 16.16 -11.44
N MET A 42 -5.42 16.56 -12.71
CA MET A 42 -5.38 15.64 -13.85
C MET A 42 -4.16 14.71 -13.76
N VAL A 43 -2.98 15.24 -13.45
CA VAL A 43 -1.75 14.46 -13.29
C VAL A 43 -1.87 13.46 -12.13
N ILE A 44 -2.40 13.87 -10.99
CA ILE A 44 -2.62 12.97 -9.84
C ILE A 44 -3.60 11.86 -10.20
N THR A 45 -4.77 12.21 -10.76
CA THR A 45 -5.79 11.23 -11.15
C THR A 45 -5.25 10.25 -12.18
N LEU A 46 -4.51 10.74 -13.19
CA LEU A 46 -3.87 9.91 -14.20
C LEU A 46 -2.82 8.98 -13.59
N THR A 47 -1.99 9.48 -12.68
CA THR A 47 -0.96 8.68 -11.99
C THR A 47 -1.58 7.57 -11.14
N VAL A 48 -2.65 7.88 -10.40
CA VAL A 48 -3.40 6.89 -9.61
C VAL A 48 -4.06 5.86 -10.53
N TYR A 49 -4.66 6.31 -11.64
CA TYR A 49 -5.28 5.42 -12.62
C TYR A 49 -4.26 4.46 -13.26
N ILE A 50 -3.11 4.97 -13.71
CA ILE A 50 -2.02 4.16 -14.27
C ILE A 50 -1.49 3.18 -13.23
N SER A 51 -1.24 3.63 -12.00
CA SER A 51 -0.77 2.78 -10.90
C SER A 51 -1.75 1.64 -10.61
N ARG A 52 -3.05 1.93 -10.53
CA ARG A 52 -4.10 0.90 -10.34
C ARG A 52 -4.20 -0.05 -11.51
N ARG A 53 -4.06 0.44 -12.75
CA ARG A 53 -4.08 -0.40 -13.96
C ARG A 53 -2.85 -1.30 -14.04
N ALA A 54 -1.69 -0.81 -13.64
CA ALA A 54 -0.45 -1.58 -13.56
C ALA A 54 -0.56 -2.69 -12.51
N ALA A 55 -1.16 -2.40 -11.34
CA ALA A 55 -1.37 -3.38 -10.27
C ALA A 55 -2.35 -4.52 -10.63
N ARG A 56 -3.19 -4.35 -11.67
CA ARG A 56 -4.14 -5.39 -12.12
C ARG A 56 -3.54 -6.42 -13.07
N LYS A 57 -2.38 -6.13 -13.68
CA LYS A 57 -1.73 -7.07 -14.58
C LYS A 57 -0.76 -7.94 -13.79
N PRO A 58 -0.70 -9.26 -14.03
CA PRO A 58 0.38 -10.07 -13.47
C PRO A 58 1.72 -9.43 -13.84
N PRO A 59 2.62 -9.22 -12.87
CA PRO A 59 4.00 -8.89 -13.21
C PRO A 59 4.52 -9.99 -14.13
N LYS A 60 5.19 -9.66 -15.24
CA LYS A 60 5.83 -10.70 -16.08
C LYS A 60 6.78 -11.62 -15.29
N LEU A 61 7.30 -11.11 -14.17
CA LEU A 61 8.14 -11.85 -13.24
C LEU A 61 7.36 -12.89 -12.41
N PHE A 62 6.06 -12.68 -12.20
CA PHE A 62 5.20 -13.63 -11.49
C PHE A 62 5.14 -14.95 -12.25
N ASP A 63 4.84 -14.93 -13.56
CA ASP A 63 4.69 -16.18 -14.34
C ASP A 63 5.96 -17.01 -14.32
N VAL A 64 7.13 -16.38 -14.51
CA VAL A 64 8.44 -17.06 -14.47
C VAL A 64 8.70 -17.72 -13.11
N ILE A 65 8.38 -17.01 -12.03
CA ILE A 65 8.60 -17.49 -10.66
C ILE A 65 7.55 -18.55 -10.28
N ALA A 66 6.30 -18.38 -10.72
CA ALA A 66 5.21 -19.31 -10.47
C ALA A 66 5.47 -20.63 -11.19
N ASP A 67 5.91 -20.59 -12.45
CA ASP A 67 6.27 -21.79 -13.22
C ASP A 67 7.45 -22.54 -12.58
N GLU A 68 8.43 -21.84 -12.02
CA GLU A 68 9.54 -22.45 -11.30
C GLU A 68 9.09 -23.21 -10.04
N VAL A 69 8.11 -22.66 -9.32
CA VAL A 69 7.51 -23.29 -8.13
C VAL A 69 6.58 -24.44 -8.52
N ARG A 70 5.77 -24.28 -9.58
CA ARG A 70 4.84 -25.30 -10.09
C ARG A 70 5.52 -26.53 -10.69
N ARG A 71 6.80 -26.45 -11.07
CA ARG A 71 7.62 -27.64 -11.43
C ARG A 71 7.84 -28.60 -10.25
N GLY A 72 7.51 -28.16 -9.05
CA GLY A 72 7.50 -28.95 -7.83
C GLY A 72 6.38 -29.98 -7.76
N SER A 73 6.42 -30.86 -6.75
CA SER A 73 5.28 -31.72 -6.42
C SER A 73 4.23 -30.94 -5.62
N ILE A 74 2.94 -31.15 -5.93
CA ILE A 74 1.83 -30.58 -5.16
C ILE A 74 1.72 -31.33 -3.84
N LEU A 75 1.78 -30.60 -2.73
CA LEU A 75 1.69 -31.14 -1.37
C LEU A 75 0.30 -30.87 -0.76
N PHE A 76 -0.27 -29.70 -1.09
CA PHE A 76 -1.53 -29.24 -0.53
C PHE A 76 -2.21 -28.28 -1.50
N GLU A 77 -3.54 -28.34 -1.60
CA GLU A 77 -4.34 -27.48 -2.46
C GLU A 77 -5.60 -27.07 -1.71
N VAL A 78 -5.97 -25.79 -1.80
CA VAL A 78 -7.16 -25.24 -1.18
C VAL A 78 -7.91 -24.37 -2.18
N ASP A 79 -9.16 -24.74 -2.42
CA ASP A 79 -10.08 -24.00 -3.28
C ASP A 79 -10.54 -22.67 -2.65
N ASP A 80 -10.86 -21.69 -3.50
CA ASP A 80 -11.39 -20.39 -3.06
C ASP A 80 -12.76 -20.52 -2.34
N ASP A 81 -13.59 -21.48 -2.75
CA ASP A 81 -14.89 -21.74 -2.12
C ASP A 81 -14.73 -22.23 -0.68
N GLU A 82 -13.70 -23.04 -0.40
CA GLU A 82 -13.39 -23.48 0.95
C GLU A 82 -12.95 -22.29 1.81
N VAL A 83 -12.03 -21.48 1.30
CA VAL A 83 -11.54 -20.27 1.97
C VAL A 83 -12.72 -19.33 2.28
N SER A 84 -13.61 -19.11 1.31
CA SER A 84 -14.78 -18.23 1.46
C SER A 84 -15.72 -18.69 2.58
N ARG A 85 -16.03 -20.00 2.67
CA ARG A 85 -16.86 -20.54 3.75
C ARG A 85 -16.22 -20.44 5.14
N LEU A 86 -14.88 -20.51 5.22
CA LEU A 86 -14.16 -20.33 6.47
C LEU A 86 -14.11 -18.85 6.88
N LEU A 87 -13.94 -17.94 5.91
CA LEU A 87 -13.93 -16.50 6.11
C LEU A 87 -15.26 -15.97 6.65
N GLU A 88 -16.39 -16.48 6.16
CA GLU A 88 -17.73 -16.08 6.63
C GLU A 88 -17.93 -16.31 8.14
N LYS A 89 -17.18 -17.25 8.72
CA LYS A 89 -17.28 -17.61 10.14
C LYS A 89 -16.28 -16.84 11.01
N ASP A 90 -15.37 -16.06 10.42
CA ASP A 90 -14.31 -15.34 11.12
C ASP A 90 -14.68 -13.86 11.36
N PHE A 91 -15.40 -13.61 12.45
CA PHE A 91 -15.76 -12.25 12.88
C PHE A 91 -14.55 -11.41 13.30
N THR A 92 -13.47 -12.04 13.79
CA THR A 92 -12.25 -11.33 14.20
C THR A 92 -11.55 -10.71 13.00
N LEU A 93 -11.50 -11.44 11.88
CA LEU A 93 -10.96 -10.93 10.63
C LEU A 93 -11.74 -9.72 10.11
N TYR A 94 -13.06 -9.76 10.22
CA TYR A 94 -13.91 -8.63 9.83
C TYR A 94 -13.55 -7.37 10.61
N GLU A 95 -13.33 -7.47 11.93
CA GLU A 95 -12.91 -6.32 12.73
C GLU A 95 -11.52 -5.80 12.36
N GLU A 96 -10.56 -6.70 12.09
CA GLU A 96 -9.22 -6.35 11.63
C GLU A 96 -9.28 -5.58 10.30
N PHE A 97 -10.00 -6.12 9.31
CA PHE A 97 -10.20 -5.46 8.01
C PHE A 97 -10.95 -4.15 8.14
N ARG A 98 -11.98 -4.07 9.00
CA ARG A 98 -12.72 -2.83 9.25
C ARG A 98 -11.79 -1.74 9.80
N LYS A 99 -10.94 -2.08 10.78
CA LYS A 99 -9.96 -1.14 11.35
C LYS A 99 -8.93 -0.69 10.31
N GLN A 100 -8.43 -1.62 9.49
CA GLN A 100 -7.48 -1.32 8.42
C GLN A 100 -8.11 -0.42 7.34
N SER A 101 -9.30 -0.79 6.87
CA SER A 101 -10.04 -0.05 5.84
C SER A 101 -10.43 1.34 6.32
N TYR A 102 -10.87 1.48 7.58
CA TYR A 102 -11.19 2.78 8.16
C TYR A 102 -9.97 3.71 8.17
N LYS A 103 -8.78 3.21 8.55
CA LYS A 103 -7.54 4.00 8.50
C LYS A 103 -7.16 4.40 7.08
N ALA A 104 -7.25 3.47 6.12
CA ALA A 104 -6.97 3.76 4.71
C ALA A 104 -7.96 4.78 4.11
N LEU A 105 -9.23 4.73 4.53
CA LEU A 105 -10.24 5.71 4.15
C LEU A 105 -9.93 7.08 4.75
N LEU A 106 -9.58 7.16 6.04
CA LEU A 106 -9.18 8.42 6.68
C LEU A 106 -7.97 9.07 6.00
N GLU A 107 -6.97 8.25 5.64
CA GLU A 107 -5.81 8.69 4.86
C GLU A 107 -6.24 9.26 3.49
N SER A 108 -7.23 8.64 2.84
CA SER A 108 -7.76 9.14 1.56
C SER A 108 -8.59 10.42 1.70
N VAL A 109 -9.30 10.60 2.82
CA VAL A 109 -10.17 11.77 3.07
C VAL A 109 -9.35 13.06 3.27
N ILE A 110 -8.04 12.97 3.57
CA ILE A 110 -7.15 14.14 3.69
C ILE A 110 -7.11 14.99 2.41
N ILE A 111 -7.47 14.42 1.26
CA ILE A 111 -7.52 15.16 0.01
C ILE A 111 -8.54 16.30 0.03
N VAL A 112 -9.62 16.17 0.82
CA VAL A 112 -10.67 17.18 0.96
C VAL A 112 -10.16 18.47 1.63
N PRO A 113 -9.54 18.44 2.83
CA PRO A 113 -8.98 19.65 3.43
C PRO A 113 -7.83 20.24 2.61
N ILE A 114 -7.08 19.43 1.85
CA ILE A 114 -6.08 19.91 0.88
C ILE A 114 -6.74 20.76 -0.21
N PHE A 115 -7.85 20.28 -0.79
CA PHE A 115 -8.58 21.03 -1.80
C PHE A 115 -9.25 22.30 -1.25
N LEU A 116 -9.83 22.22 -0.05
CA LEU A 116 -10.40 23.37 0.63
C LEU A 116 -9.34 24.43 0.91
N TRP A 117 -8.15 24.03 1.39
CA TRP A 117 -7.03 24.93 1.59
C TRP A 117 -6.65 25.64 0.29
N TYR A 118 -6.50 24.89 -0.81
CA TYR A 118 -6.16 25.47 -2.11
C TYR A 118 -7.17 26.56 -2.51
N PHE A 119 -8.47 26.24 -2.42
CA PHE A 119 -9.54 27.17 -2.79
C PHE A 119 -9.53 28.42 -1.90
N ILE A 120 -9.53 28.24 -0.58
CA ILE A 120 -9.54 29.33 0.39
C ILE A 120 -8.29 30.21 0.23
N TYR A 121 -7.12 29.60 0.16
CA TYR A 121 -5.86 30.33 0.11
C TYR A 121 -5.71 31.13 -1.18
N PHE A 122 -5.85 30.50 -2.35
CA PHE A 122 -5.57 31.16 -3.63
C PHE A 122 -6.69 32.09 -4.11
N TYR A 123 -7.95 31.85 -3.72
CA TYR A 123 -9.09 32.66 -4.19
C TYR A 123 -9.64 33.63 -3.14
N LEU A 124 -9.54 33.34 -1.83
CA LEU A 124 -10.09 34.22 -0.79
C LEU A 124 -9.02 35.02 -0.06
N ILE A 125 -7.88 34.39 0.26
CA ILE A 125 -6.84 34.99 1.10
C ILE A 125 -5.85 35.79 0.23
N LEU A 126 -5.15 35.11 -0.69
CA LEU A 126 -4.06 35.68 -1.48
C LEU A 126 -4.44 36.95 -2.25
N PRO A 127 -5.63 37.06 -2.90
CA PRO A 127 -6.00 38.27 -3.63
C PRO A 127 -6.23 39.50 -2.74
N ARG A 128 -6.46 39.33 -1.43
CA ARG A 128 -6.63 40.44 -0.49
C ARG A 128 -5.31 41.11 -0.10
N PHE A 129 -4.19 40.44 -0.34
CA PHE A 129 -2.86 40.99 -0.11
C PHE A 129 -2.34 41.56 -1.43
N VAL A 130 -2.27 42.89 -1.53
CA VAL A 130 -1.58 43.55 -2.64
C VAL A 130 -0.07 43.42 -2.40
N ILE A 131 0.50 42.30 -2.83
CA ILE A 131 1.92 42.02 -2.66
C ILE A 131 2.67 42.53 -3.89
N THR A 132 3.31 43.70 -3.74
CA THR A 132 4.16 44.34 -4.77
C THR A 132 5.58 43.81 -4.78
N ASP A 133 6.10 43.35 -3.63
CA ASP A 133 7.43 42.74 -3.55
C ASP A 133 7.41 41.31 -4.15
N LEU A 134 8.30 41.07 -5.11
CA LEU A 134 8.46 39.79 -5.78
C LEU A 134 8.80 38.65 -4.80
N ASN A 135 9.64 38.93 -3.81
CA ASN A 135 10.08 37.94 -2.82
C ASN A 135 8.92 37.53 -1.90
N LEU A 136 8.16 38.51 -1.43
CA LEU A 136 6.96 38.24 -0.61
C LEU A 136 5.89 37.49 -1.42
N ARG A 137 5.77 37.78 -2.71
CA ARG A 137 4.83 37.08 -3.60
C ARG A 137 5.24 35.62 -3.76
N LEU A 138 6.52 35.35 -4.00
CA LEU A 138 7.05 33.99 -4.10
C LEU A 138 6.83 33.20 -2.81
N ILE A 139 7.11 33.79 -1.65
CA ILE A 139 6.88 33.16 -0.35
C ILE A 139 5.40 32.81 -0.17
N ALA A 140 4.49 33.70 -0.56
CA ALA A 140 3.05 33.45 -0.47
C ALA A 140 2.62 32.26 -1.36
N TYR A 141 3.08 32.20 -2.61
CA TYR A 141 2.80 31.03 -3.46
C TYR A 141 3.40 29.73 -2.91
N ILE A 142 4.61 29.76 -2.36
CA ILE A 142 5.23 28.60 -1.70
C ILE A 142 4.38 28.12 -0.52
N ILE A 143 3.91 29.01 0.34
CA ILE A 143 3.04 28.66 1.48
C ILE A 143 1.77 27.94 0.99
N GLY A 144 1.17 28.44 -0.09
CA GLY A 144 -0.03 27.85 -0.68
C GLY A 144 0.13 26.38 -1.08
N PHE A 145 1.35 25.96 -1.44
CA PHE A 145 1.66 24.59 -1.85
C PHE A 145 2.31 23.73 -0.75
N VAL A 146 3.14 24.33 0.10
CA VAL A 146 3.87 23.62 1.17
C VAL A 146 2.92 23.21 2.30
N VAL A 147 1.94 24.03 2.67
CA VAL A 147 0.99 23.70 3.75
C VAL A 147 0.20 22.42 3.47
N PRO A 148 -0.42 22.23 2.28
CA PRO A 148 -1.05 20.97 1.90
C PRO A 148 -0.12 19.76 1.97
N TYR A 149 1.14 19.94 1.57
CA TYR A 149 2.13 18.88 1.57
C TYR A 149 2.53 18.48 2.99
N ILE A 150 2.71 19.44 3.91
CA ILE A 150 2.94 19.17 5.33
C ILE A 150 1.72 18.46 5.93
N LEU A 151 0.51 18.89 5.60
CA LEU A 151 -0.73 18.26 6.06
C LEU A 151 -0.85 16.81 5.58
N TYR A 152 -0.45 16.55 4.32
CA TYR A 152 -0.33 15.19 3.78
C TYR A 152 0.68 14.35 4.57
N LEU A 153 1.90 14.85 4.80
CA LEU A 153 2.93 14.13 5.57
C LEU A 153 2.49 13.85 7.02
N ALA A 154 1.81 14.81 7.66
CA ALA A 154 1.25 14.63 8.99
C ALA A 154 0.17 13.54 9.01
N SER A 155 -0.68 13.47 7.97
CA SER A 155 -1.70 12.43 7.84
C SER A 155 -1.09 11.04 7.67
N GLU A 156 0.00 10.92 6.92
CA GLU A 156 0.74 9.65 6.76
C GLU A 156 1.31 9.16 8.09
N LEU A 157 1.72 10.08 8.97
CA LEU A 157 2.22 9.75 10.31
C LEU A 157 1.10 9.28 11.25
N VAL A 158 -0.06 9.96 11.23
CA VAL A 158 -1.18 9.75 12.15
C VAL A 158 -2.05 8.55 11.75
N PHE A 159 -2.44 8.47 10.48
CA PHE A 159 -3.38 7.47 9.98
C PHE A 159 -2.70 6.22 9.42
N ARG A 160 -1.39 6.10 9.61
CA ARG A 160 -0.57 5.02 9.07
C ARG A 160 -1.16 3.63 9.34
N VAL A 161 -1.33 2.87 8.28
CA VAL A 161 -1.58 1.43 8.37
C VAL A 161 -0.27 0.73 8.71
N LYS A 162 -0.14 0.18 9.93
CA LYS A 162 1.09 -0.52 10.37
C LYS A 162 1.15 -1.98 9.90
N THR A 163 -0.01 -2.56 9.65
CA THR A 163 -0.17 -3.97 9.30
C THR A 163 -1.03 -4.09 8.07
N LEU A 164 -0.51 -4.78 7.05
CA LEU A 164 -1.25 -5.12 5.84
C LEU A 164 -1.60 -6.61 5.91
N THR A 165 -2.87 -6.90 6.17
CA THR A 165 -3.38 -8.27 6.17
C THR A 165 -3.93 -8.62 4.79
N TYR A 166 -3.43 -9.70 4.22
CA TYR A 166 -3.89 -10.31 2.98
C TYR A 166 -4.37 -11.72 3.27
N VAL A 167 -5.54 -12.08 2.75
CA VAL A 167 -6.05 -13.45 2.82
C VAL A 167 -5.73 -14.14 1.51
N LEU A 168 -4.95 -15.22 1.55
CA LEU A 168 -4.68 -16.05 0.38
C LEU A 168 -5.91 -16.87 0.03
N ARG A 169 -6.45 -16.59 -1.15
CA ARG A 169 -7.64 -17.25 -1.72
C ARG A 169 -7.22 -18.17 -2.85
N GLY A 170 -7.69 -19.41 -2.86
CA GLY A 170 -7.35 -20.38 -3.92
C GLY A 170 -5.84 -20.56 -4.07
N TYR A 171 -5.22 -21.33 -3.19
CA TYR A 171 -3.77 -21.49 -3.15
C TYR A 171 -3.33 -22.94 -3.20
N GLU A 172 -2.18 -23.14 -3.85
CA GLU A 172 -1.51 -24.42 -4.01
C GLU A 172 -0.15 -24.33 -3.30
N VAL A 173 0.17 -25.35 -2.52
CA VAL A 173 1.45 -25.50 -1.83
C VAL A 173 2.23 -26.62 -2.50
N TYR A 174 3.36 -26.24 -3.08
CA TYR A 174 4.34 -27.11 -3.68
C TYR A 174 5.54 -27.31 -2.74
N ASP A 175 6.34 -28.33 -3.00
CA ASP A 175 7.65 -28.54 -2.33
C ASP A 175 8.59 -27.33 -2.43
N ARG A 176 8.44 -26.51 -3.48
CA ARG A 176 9.25 -25.32 -3.77
C ARG A 176 8.63 -24.00 -3.32
N GLY A 177 7.38 -24.00 -2.84
CA GLY A 177 6.72 -22.77 -2.41
C GLY A 177 5.20 -22.78 -2.51
N ILE A 178 4.58 -21.65 -2.20
CA ILE A 178 3.14 -21.43 -2.22
C ILE A 178 2.79 -20.51 -3.39
N VAL A 179 1.77 -20.87 -4.17
CA VAL A 179 1.28 -20.09 -5.29
C VAL A 179 -0.21 -19.82 -5.09
N SER A 180 -0.61 -18.54 -5.19
CA SER A 180 -2.01 -18.15 -5.34
C SER A 180 -2.19 -17.48 -6.69
N SER A 181 -2.80 -18.22 -7.62
CA SER A 181 -3.02 -17.80 -9.00
C SER A 181 -4.01 -16.64 -9.09
N SER A 182 -5.01 -16.62 -8.20
CA SER A 182 -6.07 -15.59 -8.18
C SER A 182 -5.56 -14.21 -7.75
N GLN A 183 -4.50 -14.18 -6.92
CA GLN A 183 -3.98 -12.95 -6.31
C GLN A 183 -2.57 -12.59 -6.81
N TYR A 184 -2.00 -13.39 -7.71
CA TYR A 184 -0.63 -13.21 -8.23
C TYR A 184 0.44 -13.15 -7.12
N ILE A 185 0.32 -14.03 -6.12
CA ILE A 185 1.27 -14.13 -5.00
C ILE A 185 2.05 -15.44 -5.13
N VAL A 186 3.38 -15.36 -5.10
CA VAL A 186 4.27 -16.52 -4.95
C VAL A 186 5.17 -16.33 -3.73
N ILE A 187 5.21 -17.34 -2.87
CA ILE A 187 6.11 -17.41 -1.72
C ILE A 187 7.04 -18.60 -1.93
N LYS A 188 8.31 -18.35 -2.26
CA LYS A 188 9.29 -19.43 -2.48
C LYS A 188 9.74 -20.07 -1.16
N PHE A 189 9.98 -21.37 -1.19
CA PHE A 189 10.68 -22.11 -0.14
C PHE A 189 12.18 -22.23 -0.43
N PRO A 190 13.03 -22.35 0.60
CA PRO A 190 12.70 -22.22 2.02
C PRO A 190 12.29 -20.78 2.37
N LEU A 191 11.44 -20.62 3.39
CA LEU A 191 11.00 -19.30 3.84
C LEU A 191 12.21 -18.51 4.35
N SER A 192 12.32 -17.24 3.98
CA SER A 192 13.37 -16.37 4.52
C SER A 192 13.22 -16.24 6.04
N LYS A 193 14.33 -16.11 6.78
CA LYS A 193 14.34 -15.95 8.25
C LYS A 193 13.46 -14.82 8.81
N ASP A 194 13.05 -13.88 7.96
CA ASP A 194 12.14 -12.79 8.29
C ASP A 194 10.66 -13.22 8.42
N TYR A 195 10.31 -14.44 8.02
CA TYR A 195 8.95 -14.97 8.11
C TYR A 195 8.71 -15.60 9.49
N LEU A 196 7.64 -15.18 10.15
CA LEU A 196 7.09 -15.83 11.34
C LEU A 196 5.82 -16.57 10.94
N VAL A 197 5.72 -17.83 11.37
CA VAL A 197 4.57 -18.69 11.10
C VAL A 197 3.80 -18.92 12.39
N ARG A 198 2.52 -18.55 12.39
CA ARG A 198 1.63 -18.75 13.53
C ARG A 198 0.43 -19.59 13.15
N GLU A 199 0.13 -20.61 13.94
CA GLU A 199 -1.09 -21.38 13.79
C GLU A 199 -2.18 -20.80 14.68
N TYR A 200 -3.36 -20.58 14.10
CA TYR A 200 -4.57 -20.19 14.82
C TYR A 200 -5.63 -21.29 14.66
N SER A 201 -5.58 -22.28 15.55
CA SER A 201 -6.47 -23.45 15.51
C SER A 201 -7.95 -23.05 15.59
N ASN A 202 -8.27 -22.06 16.43
CA ASN A 202 -9.65 -21.55 16.59
C ASN A 202 -10.22 -20.93 15.32
N ARG A 203 -9.36 -20.35 14.47
CA ARG A 203 -9.74 -19.66 13.23
C ARG A 203 -9.57 -20.54 11.99
N LYS A 204 -9.02 -21.75 12.15
CA LYS A 204 -8.64 -22.66 11.06
C LYS A 204 -7.76 -21.96 10.02
N CYS A 205 -6.75 -21.24 10.52
CA CYS A 205 -5.90 -20.39 9.71
C CYS A 205 -4.44 -20.48 10.16
N VAL A 206 -3.53 -20.38 9.20
CA VAL A 206 -2.08 -20.21 9.42
C VAL A 206 -1.68 -18.82 8.94
N GLU A 207 -1.02 -18.03 9.78
CA GLU A 207 -0.49 -16.71 9.46
C GLU A 207 0.99 -16.81 9.09
N LEU A 208 1.36 -16.35 7.89
CA LEU A 208 2.73 -16.05 7.50
C LEU A 208 2.93 -14.53 7.60
N SER A 209 3.72 -14.07 8.56
CA SER A 209 3.99 -12.64 8.72
C SER A 209 5.44 -12.31 8.41
N ARG A 210 5.66 -11.21 7.69
CA ARG A 210 6.99 -10.68 7.39
C ARG A 210 7.03 -9.19 7.63
N LYS A 211 8.11 -8.72 8.24
CA LYS A 211 8.39 -7.27 8.33
C LYS A 211 8.99 -6.78 7.02
N HIS A 212 8.28 -5.89 6.32
CA HIS A 212 8.76 -5.22 5.12
C HIS A 212 8.97 -3.74 5.40
N GLY A 213 10.20 -3.37 5.77
CA GLY A 213 10.55 -2.01 6.14
C GLY A 213 9.77 -1.52 7.35
N ARG A 214 8.84 -0.58 7.12
CA ARG A 214 8.01 0.06 8.16
C ARG A 214 6.64 -0.61 8.34
N TYR A 215 6.31 -1.63 7.53
CA TYR A 215 5.03 -2.34 7.56
C TYR A 215 5.23 -3.81 7.92
N THR A 216 4.27 -4.42 8.59
CA THR A 216 4.18 -5.88 8.73
C THR A 216 3.16 -6.40 7.72
N VAL A 217 3.59 -7.25 6.81
CA VAL A 217 2.72 -7.93 5.86
C VAL A 217 2.34 -9.27 6.47
N ARG A 218 1.04 -9.54 6.57
CA ARG A 218 0.48 -10.81 7.07
C ARG A 218 -0.28 -11.48 5.94
N PHE A 219 0.07 -12.72 5.65
CA PHE A 219 -0.66 -13.60 4.76
C PHE A 219 -1.41 -14.61 5.61
N LEU A 220 -2.74 -14.62 5.53
CA LEU A 220 -3.60 -15.56 6.21
C LEU A 220 -3.99 -16.66 5.24
N LEU A 221 -3.62 -17.90 5.57
CA LEU A 221 -3.92 -19.11 4.81
C LEU A 221 -4.98 -19.92 5.57
N TYR A 222 -6.21 -19.85 5.10
CA TYR A 222 -7.32 -20.62 5.67
C TYR A 222 -7.32 -22.04 5.11
N THR A 223 -7.62 -23.01 5.96
CA THR A 223 -7.71 -24.43 5.58
C THR A 223 -8.51 -25.20 6.62
N LYS A 224 -9.30 -26.21 6.21
CA LYS A 224 -9.93 -27.14 7.16
C LYS A 224 -8.90 -27.99 7.93
N ASN A 225 -7.70 -28.19 7.37
CA ASN A 225 -6.64 -29.02 7.92
C ASN A 225 -5.39 -28.18 8.20
N THR A 226 -5.44 -27.39 9.29
CA THR A 226 -4.30 -26.59 9.74
C THR A 226 -3.06 -27.41 10.08
N PRO A 227 -3.16 -28.62 10.71
CA PRO A 227 -1.98 -29.41 11.05
C PRO A 227 -1.18 -29.85 9.82
N LYS A 228 -1.86 -30.27 8.74
CA LYS A 228 -1.17 -30.67 7.50
C LYS A 228 -0.42 -29.49 6.87
N LEU A 229 -1.01 -28.29 6.92
CA LEU A 229 -0.38 -27.08 6.38
C LEU A 229 0.83 -26.66 7.22
N THR A 230 0.73 -26.69 8.55
CA THR A 230 1.86 -26.34 9.44
C THR A 230 3.00 -27.35 9.35
N GLU A 231 2.69 -28.64 9.25
CA GLU A 231 3.68 -29.68 8.98
C GLU A 231 4.40 -29.45 7.65
N THR A 232 3.66 -29.10 6.59
CA THR A 232 4.23 -28.79 5.27
C THR A 232 5.15 -27.57 5.34
N LEU A 233 4.74 -26.51 6.04
CA LEU A 233 5.54 -25.30 6.23
C LEU A 233 6.79 -25.53 7.09
N SER A 234 6.72 -26.41 8.07
CA SER A 234 7.87 -26.82 8.88
C SER A 234 8.87 -27.64 8.05
N ASN A 235 8.39 -28.67 7.34
CA ASN A 235 9.23 -29.61 6.60
C ASN A 235 9.89 -28.99 5.35
N TYR A 236 9.11 -28.26 4.54
CA TYR A 236 9.58 -27.71 3.26
C TYR A 236 9.93 -26.22 3.36
N GLY A 237 9.14 -25.47 4.12
CA GLY A 237 9.39 -24.05 4.37
C GLY A 237 10.52 -23.79 5.37
N LYS A 238 10.93 -24.80 6.18
CA LYS A 238 11.89 -24.67 7.30
C LYS A 238 11.51 -23.57 8.29
N ALA A 239 10.22 -23.38 8.50
CA ALA A 239 9.70 -22.37 9.40
C ALA A 239 9.56 -22.89 10.83
N GLU A 240 9.88 -22.02 11.80
CA GLU A 240 9.52 -22.24 13.20
C GLU A 240 8.05 -21.88 13.39
N VAL A 241 7.24 -22.87 13.76
CA VAL A 241 5.78 -22.72 13.95
C VAL A 241 5.48 -22.40 15.40
N ILE A 242 4.82 -21.27 15.64
CA ILE A 242 4.36 -20.85 16.96
C ILE A 242 2.85 -21.13 17.07
N SER A 243 2.46 -22.08 17.91
CA SER A 243 1.06 -22.38 18.21
C SER A 243 0.44 -21.30 19.10
N SER A 244 -0.70 -20.74 18.71
CA SER A 244 -1.45 -19.71 19.45
C SER A 244 -2.85 -20.17 19.86
#